data_AF-A0AAW4XQ33-F1
#
_entry.id   AF-A0AAW4XQ33-F1
#
_cell.length_a   1.000
_cell.length_b   1.000
_cell.length_c   1.000
_cell.angle_alpha   90.00
_cell.angle_beta   90.00
_cell.angle_gamma   90.00
#
_symmetry.space_group_name_H-M   'P 1'
#
loop_
_entity.id
_entity.type
_entity.pdbx_description
1 polymer ?
#
loop_
_entity_poly.entity_id
_entity_poly.type
_entity_poly.pdbx_seq_one_letter_code
_entity_poly.pdbx_strand_id
1 'polypeptide(L)'
;SWQRCRVHFMRNIRAAVAAKHVPPVMAAVKTIFAHTDPDAVAEQWDQVTDTFSGSFPKVAALMEAAKHDVLAFTAFPKAHWQKVWSNNPIERLNKEIKRRADVVEIFPNPAAFLRLATAVVIEQHDEWQVTRRYVSDVSMDELRAVIAA
;
A
#
# COMPACT_ATOMS: atom_id res chain seq x y z
N SER A 1 -10.24 10.74 2.84
CA SER A 1 -10.08 9.31 3.21
C SER A 1 -8.64 9.07 3.64
N TRP A 2 -8.34 7.94 4.28
CA TRP A 2 -6.97 7.53 4.60
C TRP A 2 -6.56 6.41 3.64
N GLN A 3 -5.33 6.45 3.10
CA GLN A 3 -4.89 5.37 2.20
C GLN A 3 -4.78 4.03 2.95
N ARG A 4 -5.62 3.06 2.58
CA ARG A 4 -5.53 1.68 3.03
C ARG A 4 -4.63 0.87 2.11
N CYS A 5 -3.67 0.15 2.67
CA CYS A 5 -2.77 -0.70 1.88
C CYS A 5 -3.53 -1.79 1.11
N ARG A 6 -3.36 -1.81 -0.21
CA ARG A 6 -3.93 -2.80 -1.13
C ARG A 6 -3.54 -4.23 -0.74
N VAL A 7 -2.29 -4.48 -0.35
CA VAL A 7 -1.82 -5.82 0.02
C VAL A 7 -2.57 -6.36 1.23
N HIS A 8 -2.77 -5.51 2.25
CA HIS A 8 -3.54 -5.88 3.43
C HIS A 8 -5.03 -6.05 3.12
N PHE A 9 -5.59 -5.19 2.28
CA PHE A 9 -6.96 -5.36 1.81
C PHE A 9 -7.15 -6.70 1.07
N MET A 10 -6.23 -7.04 0.16
CA MET A 10 -6.20 -8.31 -0.56
C MET A 10 -6.10 -9.53 0.38
N ARG A 11 -5.36 -9.42 1.49
CA ARG A 11 -5.32 -10.46 2.54
C ARG A 11 -6.67 -10.60 3.26
N ASN A 12 -7.36 -9.50 3.53
CA ASN A 12 -8.68 -9.51 4.17
C ASN A 12 -9.73 -10.18 3.26
N ILE A 13 -9.70 -9.88 1.96
CA ILE A 13 -10.56 -10.55 0.96
C ILE A 13 -10.26 -12.05 0.94
N ARG A 14 -8.99 -12.46 0.88
CA ARG A 14 -8.60 -13.88 0.92
C ARG A 14 -9.10 -14.58 2.18
N ALA A 15 -9.06 -13.94 3.34
CA ALA A 15 -9.52 -14.50 4.60
C ALA A 15 -11.06 -14.62 4.69
N ALA A 16 -11.80 -13.86 3.88
CA ALA A 16 -13.26 -13.90 3.83
C ALA A 16 -13.83 -14.99 2.91
N VAL A 17 -12.97 -15.72 2.19
CA VAL A 17 -13.37 -16.64 1.12
C VAL A 17 -12.82 -18.05 1.36
N ALA A 18 -13.62 -19.07 1.09
CA ALA A 18 -13.16 -20.46 1.16
C ALA A 18 -12.02 -20.72 0.15
N ALA A 19 -11.04 -21.55 0.53
CA ALA A 19 -9.80 -21.74 -0.24
C ALA A 19 -10.02 -22.03 -1.74
N LYS A 20 -11.03 -22.85 -2.09
CA LYS A 20 -11.37 -23.17 -3.48
C LYS A 20 -11.80 -21.97 -4.35
N HIS A 21 -12.33 -20.91 -3.74
CA HIS A 21 -12.80 -19.72 -4.43
C HIS A 21 -11.79 -18.56 -4.39
N VAL A 22 -10.69 -18.69 -3.64
CA VAL A 22 -9.65 -17.66 -3.54
C VAL A 22 -9.08 -17.30 -4.92
N PRO A 23 -8.65 -18.24 -5.79
CA PRO A 23 -8.07 -17.87 -7.08
C PRO A 23 -8.98 -16.99 -7.97
N PRO A 24 -10.26 -17.35 -8.23
CA PRO A 24 -11.13 -16.51 -9.06
C PRO A 24 -11.49 -15.18 -8.41
N VAL A 25 -11.78 -15.14 -7.09
CA VAL A 25 -12.08 -13.88 -6.40
C VAL A 25 -10.90 -12.92 -6.47
N MET A 26 -9.69 -13.40 -6.18
CA MET A 26 -8.49 -12.58 -6.22
C MET A 26 -8.13 -12.13 -7.64
N ALA A 27 -8.45 -12.93 -8.66
CA ALA A 27 -8.25 -12.53 -10.06
C ALA A 27 -9.17 -11.36 -10.44
N ALA A 28 -10.46 -11.43 -10.09
CA ALA A 28 -11.40 -10.34 -10.34
C ALA A 28 -11.02 -9.06 -9.59
N VAL A 29 -10.63 -9.11 -8.31
CA VAL A 29 -10.20 -7.91 -7.58
C VAL A 29 -8.90 -7.31 -8.18
N LYS A 30 -8.04 -8.12 -8.78
CA LYS A 30 -6.81 -7.61 -9.43
C LYS A 30 -7.10 -6.79 -10.68
N THR A 31 -8.22 -6.99 -11.38
CA THR A 31 -8.54 -6.23 -12.61
C THR A 31 -8.70 -4.75 -12.31
N ILE A 32 -9.25 -4.40 -11.15
CA ILE A 32 -9.41 -3.01 -10.68
C ILE A 32 -8.08 -2.23 -10.77
N PHE A 33 -6.99 -2.86 -10.34
CA PHE A 33 -5.67 -2.23 -10.28
C PHE A 33 -4.87 -2.35 -11.58
N ALA A 34 -5.45 -2.88 -12.65
CA ALA A 34 -4.88 -2.87 -13.99
C ALA A 34 -5.23 -1.57 -14.76
N HIS A 35 -6.29 -0.87 -14.33
CA HIS A 35 -6.67 0.42 -14.88
C HIS A 35 -5.68 1.51 -14.44
N THR A 36 -5.58 2.58 -15.23
CA THR A 36 -4.64 3.68 -14.99
C THR A 36 -5.29 5.07 -14.98
N ASP A 37 -6.61 5.09 -14.89
CA ASP A 37 -7.45 6.29 -14.84
C ASP A 37 -8.33 6.22 -13.57
N PRO A 38 -8.44 7.29 -12.77
CA PRO A 38 -9.20 7.29 -11.52
C PRO A 38 -10.65 6.83 -11.67
N ASP A 39 -11.34 7.29 -12.71
CA ASP A 39 -12.76 7.00 -12.92
C ASP A 39 -12.93 5.55 -13.35
N ALA A 40 -12.09 5.05 -14.27
CA ALA A 40 -12.09 3.65 -14.65
C ALA A 40 -11.76 2.70 -13.49
N VAL A 41 -10.88 3.11 -12.56
CA VAL A 41 -10.60 2.33 -11.34
C VAL A 41 -11.82 2.28 -10.42
N ALA A 42 -12.52 3.41 -10.24
CA ALA A 42 -13.72 3.48 -9.41
C ALA A 42 -14.87 2.67 -10.02
N GLU A 43 -15.08 2.77 -11.33
CA GLU A 43 -16.11 2.01 -12.04
C GLU A 43 -15.85 0.50 -11.98
N GLN A 44 -14.61 0.07 -12.24
CA GLN A 44 -14.24 -1.34 -12.15
C GLN A 44 -14.39 -1.89 -10.71
N TRP A 45 -14.16 -1.05 -9.69
CA TRP A 45 -14.40 -1.42 -8.30
C TRP A 45 -15.88 -1.75 -8.06
N ASP A 46 -16.78 -0.90 -8.56
CA ASP A 46 -18.22 -1.07 -8.39
C ASP A 46 -18.71 -2.32 -9.12
N GLN A 47 -18.31 -2.50 -10.38
CA GLN A 47 -18.67 -3.68 -11.17
C GLN A 47 -18.22 -5.00 -10.51
N VAL A 48 -17.01 -5.04 -9.93
CA VAL A 48 -16.51 -6.23 -9.21
C VAL A 48 -17.27 -6.44 -7.91
N THR A 49 -17.60 -5.37 -7.19
CA THR A 49 -18.39 -5.43 -5.94
C THR A 49 -19.78 -5.99 -6.22
N ASP A 50 -20.45 -5.51 -7.26
CA ASP A 50 -21.78 -5.96 -7.69
C ASP A 50 -21.76 -7.45 -8.07
N THR A 51 -20.75 -7.88 -8.84
CA THR A 51 -20.56 -9.29 -9.23
C THR A 51 -20.47 -10.22 -8.01
N PHE A 52 -19.92 -9.75 -6.90
CA PHE A 52 -19.78 -10.53 -5.67
C PHE A 52 -20.99 -10.46 -4.74
N SER A 53 -21.92 -9.55 -4.93
CA SER A 53 -23.04 -9.31 -4.00
C SER A 53 -23.90 -10.55 -3.76
N GLY A 54 -24.13 -11.38 -4.79
CA GLY A 54 -24.89 -12.63 -4.67
C GLY A 54 -24.07 -13.78 -4.06
N SER A 55 -22.92 -14.09 -4.66
CA SER A 55 -22.15 -15.30 -4.32
C SER A 55 -21.20 -15.14 -3.14
N PHE A 56 -20.74 -13.91 -2.88
CA PHE A 56 -19.76 -13.59 -1.84
C PHE A 56 -20.14 -12.29 -1.10
N PRO A 57 -21.31 -12.24 -0.43
CA PRO A 57 -21.82 -11.01 0.19
C PRO A 57 -20.85 -10.41 1.23
N LYS A 58 -20.08 -11.25 1.94
CA LYS A 58 -19.04 -10.78 2.87
C LYS A 58 -17.89 -10.06 2.16
N VAL A 59 -17.53 -10.49 0.95
CA VAL A 59 -16.51 -9.84 0.12
C VAL A 59 -17.04 -8.51 -0.39
N ALA A 60 -18.26 -8.48 -0.91
CA ALA A 60 -18.91 -7.25 -1.37
C ALA A 60 -18.99 -6.20 -0.24
N ALA A 61 -19.43 -6.59 0.96
CA ALA A 61 -19.46 -5.70 2.12
C ALA A 61 -18.07 -5.16 2.51
N LEU A 62 -17.02 -6.00 2.43
CA LEU A 62 -15.64 -5.55 2.66
C LEU A 62 -15.16 -4.57 1.59
N MET A 63 -15.55 -4.76 0.33
CA MET A 63 -15.22 -3.85 -0.77
C MET A 63 -15.94 -2.51 -0.59
N GLU A 64 -17.24 -2.51 -0.32
CA GLU A 64 -18.02 -1.29 -0.14
C GLU A 64 -17.45 -0.42 0.99
N ALA A 65 -17.22 -1.02 2.16
CA ALA A 65 -16.65 -0.31 3.31
C ALA A 65 -15.22 0.21 3.09
N ALA A 66 -14.48 -0.35 2.12
CA ALA A 66 -13.08 -0.04 1.89
C ALA A 66 -12.83 0.87 0.69
N LYS A 67 -13.83 1.11 -0.18
CA LYS A 67 -13.65 1.77 -1.48
C LYS A 67 -12.86 3.08 -1.38
N HIS A 68 -13.35 4.03 -0.58
CA HIS A 68 -12.74 5.36 -0.47
C HIS A 68 -11.31 5.33 0.09
N ASP A 69 -11.01 4.39 0.99
CA ASP A 69 -9.70 4.29 1.61
C ASP A 69 -8.70 3.51 0.74
N VAL A 70 -9.14 2.45 0.06
CA VAL A 70 -8.27 1.66 -0.82
C VAL A 70 -7.95 2.43 -2.09
N LEU A 71 -8.91 3.20 -2.62
CA LEU A 71 -8.74 3.99 -3.84
C LEU A 71 -8.19 5.41 -3.61
N ALA A 72 -7.87 5.81 -2.37
CA ALA A 72 -7.37 7.16 -2.09
C ALA A 72 -6.11 7.55 -2.90
N PHE A 73 -5.31 6.57 -3.35
CA PHE A 73 -4.12 6.77 -4.17
C PHE A 73 -4.44 7.41 -5.54
N THR A 74 -5.66 7.29 -6.05
CA THR A 74 -6.03 7.81 -7.37
C THR A 74 -6.04 9.35 -7.41
N ALA A 75 -6.11 10.01 -6.25
CA ALA A 75 -5.96 11.45 -6.12
C ALA A 75 -4.51 11.94 -6.31
N PHE A 76 -3.53 11.04 -6.37
CA PHE A 76 -2.12 11.38 -6.62
C PHE A 76 -1.80 11.23 -8.11
N PRO A 77 -0.70 11.86 -8.60
CA PRO A 77 -0.19 11.59 -9.94
C PRO A 77 0.03 10.10 -10.17
N LYS A 78 -0.22 9.63 -11.39
CA LYS A 78 -0.08 8.21 -11.77
C LYS A 78 1.29 7.63 -11.44
N ALA A 79 2.36 8.43 -11.55
CA ALA A 79 3.72 8.03 -11.17
C ALA A 79 3.86 7.64 -9.68
N HIS A 80 2.93 8.08 -8.82
CA HIS A 80 2.92 7.84 -7.37
C HIS A 80 2.04 6.66 -6.96
N TRP A 81 1.08 6.22 -7.80
CA TRP A 81 0.09 5.23 -7.42
C TRP A 81 0.71 3.96 -6.81
N GLN A 82 1.71 3.41 -7.49
CA GLN A 82 2.36 2.18 -7.02
C GLN A 82 3.12 2.35 -5.69
N LYS A 83 3.54 3.57 -5.39
CA LYS A 83 4.29 3.94 -4.17
C LYS A 83 3.33 4.17 -2.99
N VAL A 84 2.12 4.65 -3.27
CA VAL A 84 1.11 5.03 -2.26
C VAL A 84 0.20 3.87 -1.91
N TRP A 85 -0.23 3.05 -2.88
CA TRP A 85 -1.23 2.01 -2.67
C TRP A 85 -0.76 0.83 -1.80
N SER A 86 0.50 0.82 -1.37
CA SER A 86 1.09 -0.21 -0.51
C SER A 86 2.01 0.44 0.52
N ASN A 87 2.20 -0.23 1.65
CA ASN A 87 3.11 0.19 2.71
C ASN A 87 4.50 -0.48 2.59
N ASN A 88 4.85 -1.05 1.43
CA ASN A 88 6.08 -1.79 1.22
C ASN A 88 7.37 -1.03 1.61
N PRO A 89 7.50 0.30 1.37
CA PRO A 89 8.69 1.04 1.81
C PRO A 89 8.86 1.03 3.33
N ILE A 90 7.77 1.25 4.08
CA ILE A 90 7.78 1.26 5.54
C ILE A 90 8.00 -0.16 6.07
N GLU A 91 7.35 -1.16 5.49
CA GLU A 91 7.55 -2.57 5.88
C GLU A 91 8.99 -3.03 5.66
N ARG A 92 9.62 -2.63 4.55
CA ARG A 92 11.02 -2.92 4.26
C ARG A 92 11.95 -2.24 5.27
N LEU A 93 11.71 -0.97 5.59
CA LEU A 93 12.49 -0.23 6.59
C LEU A 93 12.35 -0.88 7.99
N ASN A 94 11.13 -1.19 8.40
CA ASN A 94 10.88 -1.86 9.69
C ASN A 94 11.54 -3.24 9.75
N LYS A 95 11.53 -4.00 8.64
CA LYS A 95 12.23 -5.28 8.54
C LYS A 95 13.74 -5.12 8.70
N GLU A 96 14.32 -4.06 8.15
CA GLU A 96 15.75 -3.76 8.30
C GLU A 96 16.10 -3.40 9.75
N ILE A 97 15.30 -2.53 10.38
CA ILE A 97 15.45 -2.19 11.81
C ILE A 97 15.39 -3.46 12.65
N LYS A 98 14.39 -4.32 12.41
CA LYS A 98 14.26 -5.60 13.11
C LYS A 98 15.48 -6.48 12.89
N ARG A 99 15.93 -6.67 11.64
CA ARG A 99 17.10 -7.49 11.32
C ARG A 99 18.35 -7.05 12.08
N ARG A 100 18.59 -5.75 12.22
CA ARG A 100 19.75 -5.23 12.97
C ARG A 100 19.56 -5.31 14.48
N ALA A 101 18.32 -5.14 14.95
CA ALA A 101 17.98 -5.31 16.36
C ALA A 101 18.13 -6.78 16.81
N ASP A 102 17.78 -7.74 15.94
CA ASP A 102 17.88 -9.18 16.22
C ASP A 102 19.32 -9.62 16.48
N VAL A 103 20.34 -8.90 15.98
CA VAL A 103 21.77 -9.16 16.27
C VAL A 103 22.16 -8.75 17.70
N VAL A 104 21.52 -7.73 18.25
CA VAL A 104 21.79 -7.24 19.62
C VAL A 104 21.08 -8.09 20.66
N GLU A 105 19.99 -8.77 20.28
CA GLU A 105 19.08 -9.56 21.11
C GLU A 105 18.40 -8.77 22.24
N ILE A 106 19.18 -8.27 23.21
CA ILE A 106 18.71 -7.55 24.39
C ILE A 106 19.42 -6.20 24.49
N PHE A 107 18.64 -5.11 24.46
CA PHE A 107 19.16 -3.76 24.64
C PHE A 107 19.23 -3.38 26.12
N PRO A 108 20.28 -2.66 26.57
CA PRO A 108 20.45 -2.26 27.96
C PRO A 108 19.45 -1.17 28.41
N ASN A 109 18.85 -0.42 27.47
CA ASN A 109 17.81 0.56 27.70
C ASN A 109 17.15 0.99 26.37
N PRO A 110 15.97 1.67 26.42
CA PRO A 110 15.29 2.15 25.21
C PRO A 110 16.13 3.11 24.35
N ALA A 111 16.99 3.93 24.96
CA ALA A 111 17.84 4.87 24.22
C ALA A 111 18.89 4.16 23.35
N ALA A 112 19.36 2.98 23.77
CA ALA A 112 20.26 2.15 22.96
C ALA A 112 19.57 1.62 21.70
N PHE A 113 18.33 1.14 21.81
CA PHE A 113 17.52 0.73 20.65
C PHE A 113 17.25 1.92 19.72
N LEU A 114 16.86 3.07 20.30
CA LEU A 114 16.59 4.28 19.51
C LEU A 114 17.81 4.69 18.68
N ARG A 115 19.03 4.66 19.25
CA ARG A 115 20.25 4.96 18.49
C ARG A 115 20.43 4.05 17.27
N LEU A 116 20.22 2.74 17.43
CA LEU A 116 20.33 1.79 16.32
C LEU A 116 19.24 2.04 15.27
N ALA A 117 17.98 2.18 15.68
CA ALA A 117 16.88 2.42 14.75
C ALA A 117 17.07 3.74 13.99
N THR A 118 17.49 4.81 14.67
CA THR A 118 17.80 6.10 14.05
C THR A 118 18.95 5.99 13.05
N ALA A 119 20.02 5.25 13.38
CA ALA A 119 21.13 5.03 12.44
C ALA A 119 20.65 4.36 11.14
N VAL A 120 19.78 3.36 11.23
CA VAL A 120 19.17 2.70 10.05
C VAL A 120 18.34 3.69 9.21
N VAL A 121 17.57 4.56 9.85
CA VAL A 121 16.76 5.56 9.14
C VAL A 121 17.64 6.60 8.45
N ILE A 122 18.73 7.04 9.08
CA ILE A 122 19.70 7.97 8.49
C ILE A 122 20.35 7.32 7.26
N GLU A 123 20.83 6.08 7.37
CA GLU A 123 21.40 5.36 6.22
C GLU A 123 20.41 5.24 5.06
N GLN A 124 19.14 4.92 5.34
CA GLN A 124 18.11 4.84 4.30
C GLN A 124 17.83 6.21 3.66
N HIS A 125 17.86 7.29 4.45
CA HIS A 125 17.73 8.66 3.96
C HIS A 125 18.88 9.01 3.01
N ASP A 126 20.13 8.73 3.40
CA ASP A 126 21.32 9.01 2.61
C ASP A 126 21.31 8.24 1.28
N GLU A 127 20.91 6.96 1.30
CA GLU A 127 20.71 6.16 0.07
C GLU A 127 19.70 6.79 -0.90
N TRP A 128 18.62 7.38 -0.38
CA TRP A 128 17.60 8.03 -1.19
C TRP A 128 18.05 9.39 -1.72
N GLN A 129 18.97 10.07 -1.03
CA GLN A 129 19.55 11.31 -1.51
C GLN A 129 20.56 11.08 -2.64
N VAL A 130 21.42 10.06 -2.51
CA VAL A 130 22.62 9.91 -3.36
C VAL A 130 22.42 8.88 -4.48
N THR A 131 21.82 7.74 -4.20
CA THR A 131 21.90 6.57 -5.11
C THR A 131 20.61 6.33 -5.88
N ARG A 132 19.49 6.13 -5.17
CA ARG A 132 18.21 5.75 -5.79
C ARG A 132 17.07 6.49 -5.11
N ARG A 133 16.80 7.71 -5.58
CA ARG A 133 15.69 8.50 -5.06
C ARG A 133 14.37 7.77 -5.30
N TYR A 134 13.68 7.43 -4.20
CA TYR A 134 12.43 6.67 -4.26
C TYR A 134 11.30 7.46 -4.97
N VAL A 135 11.29 8.78 -4.82
CA VAL A 135 10.42 9.71 -5.56
C VAL A 135 11.28 10.79 -6.21
N SER A 136 11.34 10.80 -7.55
CA SER A 136 12.16 11.77 -8.29
C SER A 136 11.60 13.18 -8.19
N ASP A 137 12.44 14.20 -8.40
CA ASP A 137 11.98 15.60 -8.43
C ASP A 137 10.92 15.84 -9.50
N VAL A 138 11.14 15.28 -10.69
CA VAL A 138 10.17 15.34 -11.81
C VAL A 138 8.79 14.83 -11.37
N SER A 139 8.76 13.69 -10.66
CA SER A 139 7.52 13.10 -10.14
C SER A 139 6.91 13.94 -9.01
N MET A 140 7.73 14.63 -8.21
CA MET A 140 7.26 15.56 -7.19
C MET A 140 6.68 16.85 -7.79
N ASP A 141 7.18 17.32 -8.93
CA ASP A 141 6.61 18.47 -9.64
C ASP A 141 5.19 18.19 -10.13
N GLU A 142 4.91 16.97 -10.61
CA GLU A 142 3.55 16.53 -10.93
C GLU A 142 2.62 16.63 -9.70
N LEU A 143 3.10 16.23 -8.52
CA LEU A 143 2.33 16.31 -7.28
C LEU A 143 2.10 17.76 -6.85
N ARG A 144 3.11 18.64 -6.99
CA ARG A 144 2.97 20.06 -6.68
C ARG A 144 1.89 20.72 -7.54
N ALA A 145 1.81 20.35 -8.82
CA ALA A 145 0.75 20.82 -9.70
C ALA A 145 -0.64 20.36 -9.25
N VAL A 146 -0.78 19.09 -8.84
CA VAL A 146 -2.05 18.56 -8.29
C VAL A 146 -2.47 19.25 -6.99
N ILE A 147 -1.52 19.58 -6.10
CA ILE A 147 -1.81 20.28 -4.83
C ILE A 147 -2.20 21.75 -5.05
N ALA A 148 -1.68 22.37 -6.09
CA ALA A 148 -1.94 23.78 -6.40
C ALA A 148 -3.25 24.02 -7.16
N ALA A 149 -3.85 22.97 -7.73
CA ALA A 149 -5.13 23.00 -8.44
C ALA A 149 -6.32 22.88 -7.49
#